data_AF-A0A6G1C246-F1
#
_entry.id   AF-A0A6G1C246-F1
#
_cell.length_a   1.000
_cell.length_b   1.000
_cell.length_c   1.000
_cell.angle_alpha   90.00
_cell.angle_beta   90.00
_cell.angle_gamma   90.00
#
_symmetry.space_group_name_H-M   'P 1'
#
loop_
_entity.id
_entity.type
_entity.pdbx_description
1 polymer ?
#
loop_
_entity_poly.entity_id
_entity_poly.type
_entity_poly.pdbx_seq_one_letter_code
_entity_poly.pdbx_strand_id
1 'polypeptide(L)'
;MAPLVSHAHAAAQILSPIPRGNRRLAPGPPAAAGFLRALFPSRPPPAKDDLLRLIADQRRGLDTQSDPSRLADIVSCIDALAASAPGADTVSDADKLSGTWRLLWTTEQEQLFIVRNAPFFRTTAGDVLQVIDVPGCALNNVITLPPSGAFVVNGTIEIQPPQRVNFRFTRAMLRGSNWEVPFPPFGKGW
;
A
#
# COMPACT_ATOMS: atom_id res chain seq x y z
N MET A 1 -25.69 -73.23 59.37
CA MET A 1 -26.77 -74.10 58.87
C MET A 1 -27.19 -73.60 57.50
N ALA A 2 -26.96 -74.40 56.44
CA ALA A 2 -27.62 -74.25 55.14
C ALA A 2 -29.08 -74.75 55.24
N PRO A 3 -30.00 -74.38 54.31
CA PRO A 3 -30.14 -75.06 52.99
C PRO A 3 -30.17 -74.06 51.79
N LEU A 4 -29.71 -74.38 50.57
CA LEU A 4 -30.32 -75.17 49.46
C LEU A 4 -31.68 -74.57 48.98
N VAL A 5 -32.03 -74.29 47.72
CA VAL A 5 -31.47 -74.31 46.35
C VAL A 5 -32.41 -73.45 45.47
N SER A 6 -31.93 -72.78 44.42
CA SER A 6 -32.36 -73.07 43.03
C SER A 6 -31.55 -72.25 42.04
N HIS A 7 -30.89 -72.97 41.13
CA HIS A 7 -30.14 -72.48 39.98
C HIS A 7 -31.06 -72.33 38.75
N ALA A 8 -30.83 -71.29 37.96
CA ALA A 8 -30.98 -71.34 36.50
C ALA A 8 -29.89 -70.48 35.84
N HIS A 9 -28.94 -71.15 35.17
CA HIS A 9 -28.09 -70.64 34.06
C HIS A 9 -28.92 -70.71 32.77
N ALA A 10 -28.73 -69.99 31.66
CA ALA A 10 -27.75 -69.07 31.09
C ALA A 10 -28.54 -68.21 30.05
N ALA A 11 -28.07 -67.23 29.28
CA ALA A 11 -26.76 -66.82 28.80
C ALA A 11 -26.81 -65.33 28.40
N ALA A 12 -25.63 -64.72 28.29
CA ALA A 12 -25.38 -63.32 28.01
C ALA A 12 -25.87 -62.83 26.63
N GLN A 13 -26.22 -61.54 26.54
CA GLN A 13 -25.59 -60.61 25.59
C GLN A 13 -25.92 -59.15 25.94
N ILE A 14 -24.85 -58.35 26.02
CA ILE A 14 -24.79 -56.93 26.30
C ILE A 14 -25.17 -56.15 25.04
N LEU A 15 -26.07 -55.16 25.14
CA LEU A 15 -26.21 -54.10 24.15
C LEU A 15 -26.70 -52.80 24.81
N SER A 16 -25.82 -51.80 24.76
CA SER A 16 -25.98 -50.44 25.27
C SER A 16 -27.03 -49.64 24.47
N PRO A 17 -27.77 -48.69 25.08
CA PRO A 17 -28.66 -47.80 24.33
C PRO A 17 -27.90 -46.68 23.59
N ILE A 18 -28.31 -46.47 22.35
CA ILE A 18 -27.82 -45.48 21.36
C ILE A 18 -28.13 -44.03 21.80
N PRO A 19 -27.21 -43.06 21.65
CA PRO A 19 -27.50 -41.65 21.94
C PRO A 19 -28.30 -40.99 20.79
N ARG A 20 -29.33 -40.22 21.17
CA ARG A 20 -30.14 -39.39 20.25
C ARG A 20 -29.27 -38.28 19.63
N GLY A 21 -29.21 -38.24 18.31
CA GLY A 21 -28.47 -37.22 17.56
C GLY A 21 -29.14 -35.83 17.61
N ASN A 22 -28.36 -34.81 17.93
CA ASN A 22 -28.73 -33.40 17.77
C ASN A 22 -28.73 -33.03 16.28
N ARG A 23 -29.88 -32.61 15.75
CA ARG A 23 -29.99 -31.94 14.44
C ARG A 23 -29.29 -30.58 14.51
N ARG A 24 -28.10 -30.48 13.90
CA ARG A 24 -27.48 -29.19 13.56
C ARG A 24 -28.31 -28.51 12.46
N LEU A 25 -28.76 -27.28 12.72
CA LEU A 25 -29.26 -26.36 11.69
C LEU A 25 -28.10 -26.01 10.74
N ALA A 26 -28.35 -26.08 9.44
CA ALA A 26 -27.39 -25.67 8.42
C ALA A 26 -27.19 -24.15 8.41
N PRO A 27 -25.96 -23.63 8.18
CA PRO A 27 -25.74 -22.19 8.04
C PRO A 27 -26.39 -21.66 6.75
N GLY A 28 -27.08 -20.52 6.86
CA GLY A 28 -27.68 -19.83 5.72
C GLY A 28 -26.62 -19.33 4.72
N PRO A 29 -26.99 -19.11 3.45
CA PRO A 29 -26.06 -18.70 2.40
C PRO A 29 -25.48 -17.31 2.70
N PRO A 30 -24.18 -17.07 2.38
CA PRO A 30 -23.57 -15.76 2.59
C PRO A 30 -24.23 -14.71 1.70
N ALA A 31 -24.56 -13.56 2.29
CA ALA A 31 -25.23 -12.46 1.60
C ALA A 31 -24.39 -11.93 0.43
N ALA A 32 -24.98 -11.93 -0.77
CA ALA A 32 -24.41 -11.41 -2.02
C ALA A 32 -23.98 -9.92 -1.96
N ALA A 33 -24.36 -9.19 -0.91
CA ALA A 33 -23.99 -7.81 -0.68
C ALA A 33 -22.47 -7.59 -0.50
N GLY A 34 -21.74 -8.59 0.00
CA GLY A 34 -20.28 -8.49 0.17
C GLY A 34 -19.51 -8.52 -1.15
N PHE A 35 -20.01 -9.26 -2.15
CA PHE A 35 -19.32 -9.44 -3.43
C PHE A 35 -19.34 -8.19 -4.32
N LEU A 36 -20.42 -7.39 -4.28
CA LEU A 36 -20.52 -6.18 -5.11
C LEU A 36 -19.70 -5.00 -4.58
N ARG A 37 -19.41 -4.96 -3.28
CA ARG A 37 -18.58 -3.91 -2.65
C ARG A 37 -17.10 -4.02 -3.05
N ALA A 38 -16.66 -5.19 -3.54
CA ALA A 38 -15.30 -5.41 -4.03
C ALA A 38 -15.08 -4.97 -5.49
N LEU A 39 -16.15 -4.72 -6.25
CA LEU A 39 -16.08 -4.41 -7.68
C LEU A 39 -15.98 -2.90 -7.96
N PHE A 40 -16.20 -2.05 -6.96
CA PHE A 40 -16.11 -0.60 -7.11
C PHE A 40 -15.25 -0.02 -5.99
N PRO A 41 -14.12 0.65 -6.31
CA PRO A 41 -13.37 1.37 -5.30
C PRO A 41 -14.31 2.38 -4.63
N SER A 42 -14.31 2.41 -3.30
CA SER A 42 -15.08 3.39 -2.54
C SER A 42 -14.76 4.81 -3.02
N ARG A 43 -15.80 5.63 -3.21
CA ARG A 43 -15.63 7.05 -3.56
C ARG A 43 -14.63 7.69 -2.60
N PRO A 44 -13.66 8.48 -3.07
CA PRO A 44 -12.73 9.18 -2.20
C PRO A 44 -13.50 10.11 -1.24
N PRO A 45 -12.97 10.36 -0.03
CA PRO A 45 -13.54 11.41 0.82
C PRO A 45 -13.46 12.76 0.08
N PRO A 46 -14.40 13.70 0.31
CA PRO A 46 -14.45 14.98 -0.40
C PRO A 46 -13.12 15.74 -0.42
N ALA A 47 -12.38 15.74 0.70
CA ALA A 47 -11.07 16.38 0.79
C ALA A 47 -10.02 15.78 -0.17
N LYS A 48 -10.08 14.48 -0.44
CA LYS A 48 -9.20 13.82 -1.42
C LYS A 48 -9.59 14.17 -2.85
N ASP A 49 -10.89 14.21 -3.16
CA ASP A 49 -11.39 14.64 -4.48
C ASP A 49 -10.96 16.09 -4.78
N ASP A 50 -11.09 16.99 -3.81
CA ASP A 50 -10.66 18.39 -3.94
C ASP A 50 -9.15 18.52 -4.13
N LEU A 51 -8.35 17.79 -3.35
CA LEU A 51 -6.89 17.77 -3.53
C LEU A 51 -6.52 17.28 -4.94
N LEU A 52 -7.12 16.18 -5.41
CA LEU A 52 -6.88 15.64 -6.74
C LEU A 52 -7.24 16.64 -7.84
N ARG A 53 -8.34 17.39 -7.67
CA ARG A 53 -8.74 18.46 -8.59
C ARG A 53 -7.74 19.62 -8.60
N LEU A 54 -7.23 20.04 -7.43
CA LEU A 54 -6.28 21.15 -7.33
C LEU A 54 -4.92 20.85 -7.95
N ILE A 55 -4.48 19.58 -7.90
CA ILE A 55 -3.15 19.18 -8.39
C ILE A 55 -3.14 18.69 -9.85
N ALA A 56 -4.32 18.44 -10.44
CA ALA A 56 -4.45 17.75 -11.74
C ALA A 56 -3.67 18.40 -12.89
N ASP A 57 -3.61 19.73 -12.89
CA ASP A 57 -2.99 20.55 -13.93
C ASP A 57 -1.62 21.12 -13.53
N GLN A 58 -1.10 20.77 -12.35
CA GLN A 58 0.08 21.42 -11.76
C GLN A 58 1.43 20.89 -12.26
N ARG A 59 1.44 19.99 -13.26
CA ARG A 59 2.65 19.37 -13.84
C ARG A 59 3.60 18.83 -12.76
N ARG A 60 3.06 17.98 -11.87
CA ARG A 60 3.74 17.40 -10.69
C ARG A 60 4.19 18.42 -9.63
N GLY A 61 3.72 19.66 -9.71
CA GLY A 61 4.03 20.75 -8.78
C GLY A 61 4.92 21.84 -9.35
N LEU A 62 5.38 21.72 -10.61
CA LEU A 62 6.21 22.72 -11.29
C LEU A 62 5.54 24.09 -11.36
N ASP A 63 4.26 24.13 -11.75
CA ASP A 63 3.57 25.40 -11.98
C ASP A 63 3.21 26.06 -10.64
N THR A 64 2.92 25.26 -9.61
CA THR A 64 2.63 25.73 -8.25
C THR A 64 3.82 26.46 -7.62
N GLN A 65 5.07 26.14 -7.99
CA GLN A 65 6.26 26.78 -7.39
C GLN A 65 6.28 28.30 -7.57
N SER A 66 5.67 28.80 -8.64
CA SER A 66 5.58 30.24 -8.94
C SER A 66 4.29 30.90 -8.45
N ASP A 67 3.39 30.17 -7.79
CA ASP A 67 2.09 30.66 -7.33
C ASP A 67 1.89 30.37 -5.83
N PRO A 68 2.27 31.32 -4.95
CA PRO A 68 2.15 31.15 -3.51
C PRO A 68 0.72 30.95 -3.02
N SER A 69 -0.26 31.57 -3.68
CA SER A 69 -1.68 31.40 -3.32
C SER A 69 -2.15 29.99 -3.63
N ARG A 70 -1.82 29.47 -4.83
CA ARG A 70 -2.13 28.10 -5.20
C ARG A 70 -1.42 27.08 -4.33
N LEU A 71 -0.16 27.34 -3.95
CA LEU A 71 0.57 26.51 -3.01
C LEU A 71 -0.16 26.43 -1.67
N ALA A 72 -0.59 27.57 -1.14
CA ALA A 72 -1.34 27.64 0.12
C ALA A 72 -2.66 26.85 0.06
N ASP A 73 -3.40 26.94 -1.04
CA ASP A 73 -4.64 26.19 -1.24
C ASP A 73 -4.42 24.66 -1.25
N ILE A 74 -3.37 24.21 -1.96
CA ILE A 74 -3.01 22.78 -2.02
C ILE A 74 -2.59 22.27 -0.64
N VAL A 75 -1.71 23.00 0.06
CA VAL A 75 -1.25 22.64 1.41
C VAL A 75 -2.43 22.59 2.38
N SER A 76 -3.33 23.58 2.33
CA SER A 76 -4.55 23.58 3.15
C SER A 76 -5.43 22.35 2.90
N CYS A 77 -5.56 21.90 1.65
CA CYS A 77 -6.30 20.67 1.33
C CYS A 77 -5.59 19.40 1.83
N ILE A 78 -4.26 19.37 1.80
CA ILE A 78 -3.47 18.26 2.38
C ILE A 78 -3.69 18.20 3.89
N ASP A 79 -3.63 19.34 4.58
CA ASP A 79 -3.87 19.43 6.02
C ASP A 79 -5.30 19.00 6.39
N ALA A 80 -6.30 19.43 5.61
CA ALA A 80 -7.69 19.01 5.78
C ALA A 80 -7.88 17.51 5.56
N LEU A 81 -7.19 16.92 4.57
CA LEU A 81 -7.21 15.49 4.33
C LEU A 81 -6.57 14.72 5.50
N ALA A 82 -5.44 15.18 6.02
CA ALA A 82 -4.80 14.59 7.19
C ALA A 82 -5.71 14.69 8.44
N ALA A 83 -6.37 15.83 8.64
CA ALA A 83 -7.31 16.05 9.74
C ALA A 83 -8.59 15.22 9.63
N SER A 84 -8.95 14.71 8.44
CA SER A 84 -10.15 13.88 8.23
C SER A 84 -10.05 12.47 8.80
N ALA A 85 -8.83 12.03 9.16
CA ALA A 85 -8.56 10.73 9.76
C ALA A 85 -7.61 10.86 10.97
N PRO A 86 -8.05 11.55 12.04
CA PRO A 86 -7.19 11.81 13.20
C PRO A 86 -6.82 10.50 13.90
N GLY A 87 -5.53 10.29 14.13
CA GLY A 87 -5.02 9.06 14.76
C GLY A 87 -5.13 7.80 13.89
N ALA A 88 -5.45 7.93 12.60
CA ALA A 88 -5.29 6.82 11.68
C ALA A 88 -3.81 6.52 11.49
N ASP A 89 -3.41 5.27 11.75
CA ASP A 89 -2.06 4.80 11.52
C ASP A 89 -1.67 5.04 10.05
N THR A 90 -0.65 5.87 9.83
CA THR A 90 -0.12 6.17 8.49
C THR A 90 0.43 4.91 7.79
N VAL A 91 0.86 3.93 8.60
CA VAL A 91 1.22 2.57 8.17
C VAL A 91 0.67 1.57 9.20
N SER A 92 -0.62 1.24 9.11
CA SER A 92 -1.26 0.20 9.95
C SER A 92 -0.81 -1.22 9.56
N ASP A 93 -0.30 -1.37 8.33
CA ASP A 93 0.11 -2.64 7.75
C ASP A 93 1.16 -2.32 6.68
N ALA A 94 2.42 -2.60 7.00
CA ALA A 94 3.54 -2.30 6.11
C ALA A 94 3.41 -3.03 4.78
N ASP A 95 2.82 -4.23 4.74
CA ASP A 95 2.71 -5.02 3.51
C ASP A 95 1.87 -4.31 2.43
N LYS A 96 0.92 -3.45 2.85
CA LYS A 96 0.10 -2.62 1.95
C LYS A 96 0.89 -1.54 1.22
N LEU A 97 2.11 -1.24 1.65
CA LEU A 97 2.99 -0.31 0.95
C LEU A 97 3.56 -0.91 -0.34
N SER A 98 3.61 -2.25 -0.45
CA SER A 98 4.15 -2.91 -1.63
C SER A 98 3.34 -2.55 -2.88
N GLY A 99 4.01 -2.03 -3.90
CA GLY A 99 3.36 -1.58 -5.11
C GLY A 99 4.17 -0.56 -5.91
N THR A 100 3.57 -0.12 -7.01
CA THR A 100 4.09 1.00 -7.83
C THR A 100 3.21 2.21 -7.63
N TRP A 101 3.75 3.22 -6.95
CA TRP A 101 3.07 4.46 -6.63
C TRP A 101 3.46 5.54 -7.63
N ARG A 102 2.49 6.25 -8.20
CA ARG A 102 2.75 7.39 -9.08
C ARG A 102 2.68 8.69 -8.29
N LEU A 103 3.75 9.47 -8.33
CA LEU A 103 3.78 10.80 -7.76
C LEU A 103 2.89 11.74 -8.60
N LEU A 104 1.86 12.29 -7.96
CA LEU A 104 0.95 13.25 -8.58
C LEU A 104 1.42 14.70 -8.40
N TRP A 105 2.01 15.02 -7.24
CA TRP A 105 2.43 16.37 -6.89
C TRP A 105 3.50 16.36 -5.79
N THR A 106 4.47 17.29 -5.86
CA THR A 106 5.51 17.50 -4.85
C THR A 106 6.00 18.96 -4.84
N THR A 107 6.61 19.38 -3.74
CA THR A 107 7.40 20.63 -3.64
C THR A 107 8.91 20.37 -3.63
N GLU A 108 9.32 19.10 -3.70
CA GLU A 108 10.72 18.68 -3.61
C GLU A 108 11.52 19.15 -4.84
N GLN A 109 12.52 19.99 -4.60
CA GLN A 109 13.22 20.73 -5.66
C GLN A 109 14.09 19.84 -6.54
N GLU A 110 14.72 18.79 -6.00
CA GLU A 110 15.61 17.90 -6.76
C GLU A 110 14.83 17.10 -7.81
N GLN A 111 13.67 16.56 -7.45
CA GLN A 111 12.75 15.89 -8.36
C GLN A 111 12.22 16.86 -9.42
N LEU A 112 11.74 18.04 -8.98
CA LEU A 112 11.24 19.06 -9.90
C LEU A 112 12.33 19.55 -10.85
N PHE A 113 13.58 19.62 -10.39
CA PHE A 113 14.73 19.96 -11.24
C PHE A 113 14.92 18.94 -12.36
N ILE A 114 14.86 17.63 -12.07
CA ILE A 114 15.00 16.60 -13.11
C ILE A 114 13.84 16.65 -14.10
N VAL A 115 12.60 16.78 -13.61
CA VAL A 115 11.40 16.90 -14.46
C VAL A 115 11.50 18.12 -15.37
N ARG A 116 11.90 19.28 -14.82
CA ARG A 116 12.06 20.54 -15.57
C ARG A 116 13.15 20.44 -16.64
N ASN A 117 14.24 19.75 -16.34
CA ASN A 117 15.42 19.68 -17.21
C ASN A 117 15.45 18.46 -18.14
N ALA A 118 14.43 17.59 -18.16
CA ALA A 118 14.37 16.45 -19.08
C ALA A 118 14.70 16.80 -20.55
N PRO A 119 14.21 17.92 -21.13
CA PRO A 119 14.57 18.31 -22.50
C PRO A 119 16.07 18.52 -22.74
N PHE A 120 16.84 18.90 -21.71
CA PHE A 120 18.30 19.04 -21.80
C PHE A 120 18.98 17.69 -22.08
N PHE A 121 18.39 16.59 -21.62
CA PHE A 121 18.85 15.23 -21.88
C PHE A 121 18.29 14.64 -23.19
N ARG A 122 17.67 15.47 -24.05
CA ARG A 122 16.93 15.05 -25.26
C ARG A 122 15.81 14.05 -24.97
N THR A 123 15.23 14.14 -23.78
CA THR A 123 14.10 13.32 -23.32
C THR A 123 12.94 14.22 -22.89
N THR A 124 11.78 13.61 -22.64
CA THR A 124 10.66 14.25 -21.96
C THR A 124 10.51 13.63 -20.58
N ALA A 125 10.05 14.40 -19.59
CA ALA A 125 9.72 13.83 -18.29
C ALA A 125 8.45 12.99 -18.41
N GLY A 126 8.58 11.68 -18.21
CA GLY A 126 7.46 10.76 -18.09
C GLY A 126 6.95 10.69 -16.66
N ASP A 127 6.50 9.51 -16.24
CA ASP A 127 6.08 9.22 -14.89
C ASP A 127 7.20 9.25 -13.86
N VAL A 128 6.88 9.83 -12.70
CA VAL A 128 7.65 9.76 -11.47
C VAL A 128 6.97 8.72 -10.59
N LEU A 129 7.70 7.64 -10.33
CA LEU A 129 7.22 6.43 -9.68
C LEU A 129 8.04 6.17 -8.42
N GLN A 130 7.40 5.60 -7.42
CA GLN A 130 8.05 4.98 -6.28
C GLN A 130 7.61 3.51 -6.24
N VAL A 131 8.55 2.61 -6.43
CA VAL A 131 8.33 1.17 -6.37
C VAL A 131 8.80 0.68 -5.00
N ILE A 132 7.86 0.20 -4.20
CA ILE A 132 8.14 -0.33 -2.87
C ILE A 132 7.91 -1.84 -2.92
N ASP A 133 8.88 -2.59 -2.40
CA ASP A 133 8.81 -4.04 -2.21
C ASP A 133 9.18 -4.33 -0.76
N VAL A 134 8.14 -4.54 0.06
CA VAL A 134 8.30 -4.78 1.50
C VAL A 134 8.93 -6.15 1.76
N PRO A 135 8.48 -7.26 1.16
CA PRO A 135 9.16 -8.55 1.28
C PRO A 135 10.63 -8.52 0.83
N GLY A 136 10.95 -7.74 -0.21
CA GLY A 136 12.30 -7.57 -0.72
C GLY A 136 13.14 -6.49 -0.01
N CYS A 137 12.60 -5.82 1.01
CA CYS A 137 13.23 -4.70 1.72
C CYS A 137 13.76 -3.59 0.78
N ALA A 138 13.05 -3.29 -0.31
CA ALA A 138 13.50 -2.38 -1.34
C ALA A 138 12.54 -1.20 -1.58
N LEU A 139 13.11 -0.05 -1.90
CA LEU A 139 12.40 1.14 -2.36
C LEU A 139 13.18 1.78 -3.49
N ASN A 140 12.52 2.03 -4.61
CA ASN A 140 13.13 2.63 -5.79
C ASN A 140 12.31 3.83 -6.26
N ASN A 141 12.93 5.00 -6.34
CA ASN A 141 12.33 6.14 -7.04
C ASN A 141 12.76 6.14 -8.50
N VAL A 142 11.82 6.31 -9.42
CA VAL A 142 12.06 6.25 -10.86
C VAL A 142 11.40 7.45 -11.54
N ILE A 143 12.17 8.26 -12.25
CA ILE A 143 11.64 9.24 -13.20
C ILE A 143 11.88 8.67 -14.60
N THR A 144 10.82 8.29 -15.30
CA THR A 144 10.94 7.82 -16.68
C THR A 144 11.24 8.98 -17.62
N LEU A 145 12.09 8.73 -18.62
CA LEU A 145 12.58 9.76 -19.54
C LEU A 145 12.39 9.28 -20.99
N PRO A 146 11.15 9.25 -21.53
CA PRO A 146 10.89 8.91 -22.93
C PRO A 146 11.67 9.82 -23.91
N PRO A 147 12.02 9.33 -25.12
CA PRO A 147 11.67 8.03 -25.68
C PRO A 147 12.46 6.84 -25.08
N SER A 148 13.55 7.10 -24.39
CA SER A 148 14.31 6.05 -23.70
C SER A 148 15.14 6.62 -22.57
N GLY A 149 15.10 5.96 -21.42
CA GLY A 149 15.90 6.30 -20.26
C GLY A 149 15.08 6.45 -18.99
N ALA A 150 15.78 6.55 -17.87
CA ALA A 150 15.20 6.81 -16.58
C ALA A 150 16.24 7.39 -15.63
N PHE A 151 15.80 8.22 -14.70
CA PHE A 151 16.55 8.50 -13.48
C PHE A 151 16.04 7.56 -12.39
N VAL A 152 16.93 6.73 -11.83
CA VAL A 152 16.59 5.71 -10.85
C VAL A 152 17.40 5.96 -9.58
N VAL A 153 16.71 6.05 -8.45
CA VAL A 153 17.31 6.07 -7.12
C VAL A 153 16.92 4.79 -6.41
N ASN A 154 17.89 3.92 -6.19
CA ASN A 154 17.72 2.68 -5.44
C ASN A 154 17.87 2.95 -3.94
N GLY A 155 17.12 2.21 -3.15
CA GLY A 155 17.16 2.28 -1.70
C GLY A 155 16.65 0.99 -1.05
N THR A 156 16.87 0.91 0.24
CA THR A 156 16.42 -0.18 1.10
C THR A 156 15.43 0.35 2.12
N ILE A 157 14.50 -0.50 2.55
CA ILE A 157 13.56 -0.18 3.64
C ILE A 157 13.73 -1.12 4.82
N GLU A 158 13.41 -0.61 6.01
CA GLU A 158 13.42 -1.34 7.28
C GLU A 158 12.13 -1.02 8.02
N ILE A 159 11.32 -2.05 8.31
CA ILE A 159 10.12 -1.89 9.13
C ILE A 159 10.56 -1.71 10.59
N GLN A 160 10.16 -0.59 11.18
CA GLN A 160 10.30 -0.31 12.60
C GLN A 160 8.92 -0.28 13.26
N PRO A 161 8.54 -1.38 13.95
CA PRO A 161 7.27 -1.45 14.66
C PRO A 161 7.10 -0.30 15.67
N PRO A 162 5.87 0.19 15.89
CA PRO A 162 4.62 -0.35 15.34
C PRO A 162 4.22 0.21 13.96
N GLN A 163 4.82 1.33 13.51
CA GLN A 163 4.21 2.16 12.45
C GLN A 163 5.20 2.84 11.48
N ARG A 164 6.50 2.58 11.60
CA ARG A 164 7.53 3.29 10.83
C ARG A 164 8.16 2.38 9.79
N VAL A 165 8.48 2.93 8.63
CA VAL A 165 9.28 2.26 7.60
C VAL A 165 10.42 3.19 7.25
N ASN A 166 11.59 2.93 7.83
CA ASN A 166 12.78 3.70 7.52
C ASN A 166 13.25 3.36 6.11
N PHE A 167 13.83 4.35 5.43
CA PHE A 167 14.45 4.13 4.14
C PHE A 167 15.84 4.76 4.06
N ARG A 168 16.68 4.16 3.23
CA ARG A 168 17.99 4.69 2.87
C ARG A 168 18.21 4.53 1.38
N PHE A 169 18.55 5.61 0.70
CA PHE A 169 19.00 5.53 -0.69
C PHE A 169 20.45 5.06 -0.75
N THR A 170 20.74 4.14 -1.67
CA THR A 170 22.03 3.47 -1.81
C THR A 170 22.73 3.84 -3.11
N ARG A 171 21.97 4.21 -4.16
CA ARG A 171 22.51 4.57 -5.46
C ARG A 171 21.54 5.47 -6.23
N ALA A 172 22.04 6.48 -6.92
CA ALA A 172 21.28 7.23 -7.93
C ALA A 172 21.96 7.08 -9.29
N MET A 173 21.17 6.95 -10.35
CA MET A 173 21.69 6.77 -11.70
C MET A 173 20.75 7.34 -12.75
N LEU A 174 21.30 8.15 -13.64
CA LEU A 174 20.63 8.55 -14.87
C LEU A 174 21.04 7.56 -15.98
N ARG A 175 20.06 6.95 -16.63
CA ARG A 175 20.27 5.96 -17.68
C ARG A 175 19.64 6.45 -18.96
N GLY A 176 20.38 6.43 -20.06
CA GLY A 176 19.86 6.52 -21.42
C GLY A 176 19.76 5.15 -22.07
N SER A 177 19.63 5.10 -23.40
CA SER A 177 19.53 3.82 -24.12
C SER A 177 20.79 2.96 -23.99
N ASN A 178 21.98 3.59 -24.07
CA ASN A 178 23.28 2.91 -24.11
C ASN A 178 24.31 3.51 -23.14
N TRP A 179 23.88 4.31 -22.17
CA TRP A 179 24.79 4.99 -21.24
C TRP A 179 24.16 5.09 -19.86
N GLU A 180 25.00 5.08 -18.83
CA GLU A 180 24.60 5.28 -17.44
C GLU A 180 25.57 6.28 -16.80
N VAL A 181 25.02 7.29 -16.13
CA VAL A 181 25.78 8.28 -15.36
C VAL A 181 25.38 8.14 -13.90
N PRO A 182 26.30 7.76 -13.00
CA PRO A 182 26.01 7.72 -11.58
C PRO A 182 25.81 9.14 -11.06
N PHE A 183 24.81 9.31 -10.20
CA PHE A 183 24.63 10.52 -9.41
C PHE A 183 24.92 10.20 -7.94
N PRO A 184 25.47 11.15 -7.16
CA PRO A 184 25.66 10.96 -5.73
C PRO A 184 24.36 10.49 -5.05
N PRO A 185 24.44 9.70 -3.96
CA PRO A 185 23.24 9.34 -3.22
C PRO A 185 22.70 10.55 -2.47
N PHE A 186 21.40 10.77 -2.55
CA PHE A 186 20.71 11.82 -1.80
C PHE A 186 19.80 11.16 -0.75
N GLY A 187 20.07 11.36 0.54
CA GLY A 187 19.07 11.22 1.61
C GLY A 187 18.90 9.86 2.34
N LYS A 188 18.42 9.98 3.58
CA LYS A 188 17.88 8.92 4.45
C LYS A 188 16.64 9.48 5.16
N GLY A 189 15.65 8.67 5.48
CA GLY A 189 14.40 9.15 6.09
C GLY A 189 13.55 8.05 6.69
N TRP A 190 12.32 8.41 7.05
CA TRP A 190 11.30 7.58 7.68
C TRP A 190 9.92 7.91 7.12
#